data_AF-A0A4P7NE61-F1
#
_entry.id   AF-A0A4P7NE61-F1
#
_cell.length_a   1.000
_cell.length_b   1.000
_cell.length_c   1.000
_cell.angle_alpha   90.00
_cell.angle_beta   90.00
_cell.angle_gamma   90.00
#
_symmetry.space_group_name_H-M   'P 1'
#
loop_
_entity.id
_entity.type
_entity.pdbx_description
1 polymer ?
#
loop_
_entity_poly.entity_id
_entity_poly.type
_entity_poly.pdbx_seq_one_letter_code
_entity_poly.pdbx_strand_id
1 'polypeptide(L)'
;MTFLEHKQLPKGQGKYPVSPFISTSADRNYLVNYLVSKSRRAPGIRYVYHINTKGIERNFFDANKKLSGKADPETLSRFANQKEFGTTKQIPWGNIEGWDTVFGDGSVYYISKVAWLSDMATRGKQVSPSLPKRPMFNDAYYVGPPANTLPYPPQ
;
A
#
# COMPACT_ATOMS: atom_id res chain seq x y z
N MET A 1 -18.41 12.64 -10.92
CA MET A 1 -18.31 11.22 -10.53
C MET A 1 -18.40 11.09 -9.03
N THR A 2 -19.27 10.22 -8.52
CA THR A 2 -19.37 9.85 -7.10
C THR A 2 -18.42 8.70 -6.75
N PHE A 3 -18.19 8.48 -5.45
CA PHE A 3 -17.40 7.31 -5.04
C PHE A 3 -18.08 5.99 -5.39
N LEU A 4 -19.43 5.92 -5.36
CA LEU A 4 -20.16 4.72 -5.77
C LEU A 4 -19.94 4.41 -7.26
N GLU A 5 -20.02 5.44 -8.11
CA GLU A 5 -19.73 5.32 -9.54
C GLU A 5 -18.28 4.87 -9.80
N HIS A 6 -17.30 5.41 -9.06
CA HIS A 6 -15.90 4.94 -9.11
C HIS A 6 -15.79 3.44 -8.82
N LYS A 7 -16.54 2.93 -7.85
CA LYS A 7 -16.52 1.50 -7.48
C LYS A 7 -17.26 0.59 -8.46
N GLN A 8 -18.18 1.14 -9.24
CA GLN A 8 -18.98 0.43 -10.24
C GLN A 8 -18.43 0.56 -11.67
N LEU A 9 -17.26 1.19 -11.85
CA LEU A 9 -16.62 1.29 -13.16
C LEU A 9 -16.42 -0.12 -13.78
N PRO A 10 -16.83 -0.32 -15.06
CA PRO A 10 -16.72 -1.61 -15.71
C PRO A 10 -15.26 -2.08 -15.78
N LYS A 11 -15.01 -3.33 -15.38
CA LYS A 11 -13.69 -3.96 -15.51
C LYS A 11 -13.35 -4.09 -17.01
N GLY A 12 -12.20 -3.57 -17.43
CA GLY A 12 -11.67 -3.75 -18.79
C GLY A 12 -11.93 -2.60 -19.77
N GLN A 13 -12.70 -1.58 -19.41
CA GLN A 13 -12.64 -0.31 -20.12
C GLN A 13 -11.48 0.49 -19.51
N GLY A 14 -10.58 1.02 -20.34
CA GLY A 14 -9.45 1.89 -19.93
C GLY A 14 -9.90 3.24 -19.35
N LYS A 15 -10.95 3.26 -18.52
CA LYS A 15 -11.63 4.40 -17.90
C LYS A 15 -11.15 4.68 -16.47
N TYR A 16 -10.11 4.02 -15.99
CA TYR A 16 -9.37 4.49 -14.81
C TYR A 16 -8.81 5.93 -14.93
N PRO A 17 -8.52 6.52 -16.12
CA PRO A 17 -8.00 7.89 -16.21
C PRO A 17 -8.96 8.98 -15.74
N VAL A 18 -10.28 8.72 -15.69
CA VAL A 18 -11.27 9.75 -15.37
C VAL A 18 -11.77 9.71 -13.92
N SER A 19 -11.37 8.69 -13.14
CA SER A 19 -11.73 8.67 -11.73
C SER A 19 -10.85 9.63 -10.95
N PRO A 20 -11.42 10.58 -10.19
CA PRO A 20 -10.66 11.43 -9.30
C PRO A 20 -10.25 10.71 -8.01
N PHE A 21 -10.67 9.45 -7.81
CA PHE A 21 -10.47 8.73 -6.55
C PHE A 21 -9.31 7.75 -6.63
N ILE A 22 -8.49 7.77 -5.58
CA ILE A 22 -7.49 6.75 -5.29
C ILE A 22 -8.06 5.83 -4.20
N SER A 23 -8.14 4.53 -4.51
CA SER A 23 -8.53 3.50 -3.56
C SER A 23 -7.30 2.97 -2.81
N THR A 24 -7.41 2.88 -1.49
CA THR A 24 -6.37 2.40 -0.56
C THR A 24 -7.01 1.44 0.45
N SER A 25 -6.20 0.65 1.16
CA SER A 25 -6.70 -0.28 2.17
C SER A 25 -5.81 -0.21 3.41
N ALA A 26 -6.45 -0.28 4.59
CA ALA A 26 -5.75 -0.45 5.86
C ALA A 26 -5.46 -1.94 6.18
N ASP A 27 -5.83 -2.87 5.28
CA ASP A 27 -5.56 -4.30 5.41
C ASP A 27 -4.46 -4.72 4.43
N ARG A 28 -3.22 -4.73 4.91
CA ARG A 28 -2.05 -5.19 4.14
C ARG A 28 -2.24 -6.62 3.65
N ASN A 29 -2.74 -7.51 4.50
CA ASN A 29 -2.84 -8.94 4.18
C ASN A 29 -3.87 -9.19 3.07
N TYR A 30 -4.99 -8.46 3.09
CA TYR A 30 -5.96 -8.46 2.00
C TYR A 30 -5.29 -8.10 0.66
N LEU A 31 -4.55 -6.99 0.59
CA LEU A 31 -3.89 -6.53 -0.64
C LEU A 31 -2.82 -7.51 -1.12
N VAL A 32 -1.97 -7.99 -0.22
CA VAL A 32 -0.92 -8.96 -0.54
C VAL A 32 -1.53 -10.26 -1.08
N ASN A 33 -2.52 -10.83 -0.40
CA ASN A 33 -3.17 -12.07 -0.83
C ASN A 33 -3.89 -11.90 -2.17
N TYR A 34 -4.54 -10.75 -2.38
CA TYR A 34 -5.13 -10.39 -3.67
C TYR A 34 -4.08 -10.40 -4.78
N LEU A 35 -2.92 -9.76 -4.57
CA LEU A 35 -1.86 -9.70 -5.57
C LEU A 35 -1.16 -11.04 -5.79
N VAL A 36 -0.91 -11.84 -4.75
CA VAL A 36 -0.35 -13.19 -4.88
C VAL A 36 -1.24 -14.06 -5.78
N SER A 37 -2.56 -14.01 -5.56
CA SER A 37 -3.52 -14.74 -6.41
C SER A 37 -3.47 -14.32 -7.88
N LYS A 38 -3.15 -13.04 -8.15
CA LYS A 38 -3.00 -12.48 -9.50
C LYS A 38 -1.67 -12.85 -10.13
N SER A 39 -0.57 -12.75 -9.38
CA SER A 39 0.77 -13.07 -9.84
C SER A 39 0.92 -14.55 -10.23
N ARG A 40 0.24 -15.47 -9.52
CA ARG A 40 0.17 -16.89 -9.90
C ARG A 40 -0.53 -17.13 -11.25
N ARG A 41 -1.48 -16.27 -11.64
CA ARG A 41 -2.23 -16.40 -12.91
C ARG A 41 -1.55 -15.69 -14.08
N ALA A 42 -0.81 -14.62 -13.78
CA ALA A 42 -0.08 -13.82 -14.75
C ALA A 42 1.24 -13.38 -14.09
N PRO A 43 2.35 -14.12 -14.36
CA PRO A 43 3.64 -13.87 -13.76
C PRO A 43 4.07 -12.41 -14.00
N GLY A 44 4.36 -11.71 -12.91
CA GLY A 44 4.76 -10.31 -12.95
C GLY A 44 5.01 -9.80 -11.54
N ILE A 45 5.80 -8.73 -11.43
CA ILE A 45 6.09 -8.09 -10.16
C ILE A 45 5.03 -7.05 -9.86
N ARG A 46 4.55 -7.03 -8.63
CA ARG A 46 3.50 -6.13 -8.15
C ARG A 46 3.93 -5.49 -6.84
N TYR A 47 3.35 -4.34 -6.55
CA TYR A 47 3.74 -3.53 -5.40
C TYR A 47 2.53 -3.20 -4.53
N VAL A 48 2.71 -3.28 -3.21
CA VAL A 48 1.79 -2.71 -2.22
C VAL A 48 2.53 -1.57 -1.53
N TYR A 49 2.18 -0.32 -1.82
CA TYR A 49 2.80 0.84 -1.17
C TYR A 49 2.21 1.08 0.22
N HIS A 50 3.09 1.37 1.18
CA HIS A 50 2.72 1.68 2.56
C HIS A 50 2.69 3.19 2.74
N ILE A 51 1.54 3.72 3.12
CA ILE A 51 1.28 5.16 3.21
C ILE A 51 1.19 5.56 4.68
N ASN A 52 2.10 6.41 5.13
CA ASN A 52 1.96 7.13 6.38
C ASN A 52 0.93 8.25 6.22
N THR A 53 -0.20 8.11 6.90
CA THR A 53 -1.27 9.11 6.82
C THR A 53 -1.04 10.30 7.74
N LYS A 54 0.01 10.32 8.57
CA LYS A 54 0.30 11.40 9.50
C LYS A 54 0.38 12.75 8.79
N GLY A 55 -0.46 13.70 9.22
CA GLY A 55 -0.56 15.05 8.64
C GLY A 55 -1.40 15.15 7.36
N ILE A 56 -1.91 14.03 6.83
CA ILE A 56 -2.80 13.99 5.65
C ILE A 56 -4.08 13.18 5.90
N GLU A 57 -4.36 12.76 7.14
CA GLU A 57 -5.46 11.88 7.53
C GLU A 57 -6.80 12.40 7.05
N ARG A 58 -7.01 13.72 7.16
CA ARG A 58 -8.24 14.42 6.73
C ARG A 58 -8.54 14.29 5.24
N ASN A 59 -7.57 13.90 4.42
CA ASN A 59 -7.75 13.71 2.98
C ASN A 59 -8.40 12.36 2.65
N PHE A 60 -8.39 11.42 3.60
CA PHE A 60 -8.94 10.08 3.42
C PHE A 60 -10.35 9.99 4.02
N PHE A 61 -11.19 9.21 3.38
CA PHE A 61 -12.50 8.84 3.89
C PHE A 61 -12.66 7.33 3.90
N ASP A 62 -13.35 6.82 4.93
CA ASP A 62 -13.74 5.42 5.03
C ASP A 62 -14.81 5.11 3.97
N ALA A 63 -14.55 4.08 3.15
CA ALA A 63 -15.44 3.69 2.06
C ALA A 63 -16.83 3.25 2.55
N ASN A 64 -16.90 2.47 3.63
CA ASN A 64 -18.17 1.99 4.19
C ASN A 64 -19.00 3.13 4.72
N LYS A 65 -18.38 4.05 5.47
CA LYS A 65 -19.08 5.22 5.98
C LYS A 65 -19.58 6.11 4.84
N LYS A 66 -18.78 6.30 3.80
CA LYS A 66 -19.15 7.14 2.64
C LYS A 66 -20.32 6.56 1.83
N LEU A 67 -20.43 5.24 1.79
CA LEU A 67 -21.42 4.48 1.01
C LEU A 67 -22.62 3.98 1.83
N SER A 68 -22.61 4.16 3.15
CA SER A 68 -23.74 3.80 4.01
C SER A 68 -25.03 4.46 3.53
N GLY A 69 -26.09 3.66 3.39
CA GLY A 69 -27.40 4.09 2.86
C GLY A 69 -27.43 4.35 1.34
N LYS A 70 -26.32 4.11 0.61
CA LYS A 70 -26.21 4.34 -0.84
C LYS A 70 -25.85 3.09 -1.63
N ALA A 71 -25.18 2.14 -1.00
CA ALA A 71 -24.82 0.84 -1.57
C ALA A 71 -25.62 -0.27 -0.90
N ASP A 72 -25.82 -1.38 -1.62
CA ASP A 72 -26.45 -2.57 -1.09
C ASP A 72 -25.58 -3.22 0.03
N PRO A 73 -26.19 -4.02 0.93
CA PRO A 73 -25.46 -4.63 2.06
C PRO A 73 -24.30 -5.53 1.66
N GLU A 74 -24.38 -6.22 0.52
CA GLU A 74 -23.30 -7.09 0.04
C GLU A 74 -22.09 -6.27 -0.38
N THR A 75 -22.32 -5.20 -1.13
CA THR A 75 -21.29 -4.23 -1.53
C THR A 75 -20.61 -3.60 -0.31
N LEU A 76 -21.36 -3.20 0.72
CA LEU A 76 -20.81 -2.69 1.98
C LEU A 76 -19.98 -3.75 2.72
N SER A 77 -20.50 -4.97 2.86
CA SER A 77 -19.76 -6.08 3.46
C SER A 77 -18.42 -6.33 2.76
N ARG A 78 -18.41 -6.26 1.43
CA ARG A 78 -17.18 -6.37 0.63
C ARG A 78 -16.16 -5.29 0.99
N PHE A 79 -16.57 -4.03 1.14
CA PHE A 79 -15.64 -2.94 1.48
C PHE A 79 -15.18 -2.98 2.94
N ALA A 80 -16.02 -3.46 3.85
CA ALA A 80 -15.65 -3.70 5.24
C ALA A 80 -14.52 -4.73 5.35
N ASN A 81 -14.63 -5.85 4.63
CA ASN A 81 -13.60 -6.89 4.59
C ASN A 81 -12.28 -6.41 3.97
N GLN A 82 -12.34 -5.36 3.14
CA GLN A 82 -11.15 -4.75 2.52
C GLN A 82 -10.54 -3.65 3.37
N LYS A 83 -11.20 -3.20 4.45
CA LYS A 83 -10.85 -1.98 5.20
C LYS A 83 -10.50 -0.82 4.25
N GLU A 84 -11.35 -0.60 3.26
CA GLU A 84 -11.07 0.33 2.16
C GLU A 84 -11.22 1.79 2.60
N PHE A 85 -10.24 2.61 2.20
CA PHE A 85 -10.26 4.06 2.28
C PHE A 85 -10.11 4.67 0.89
N GLY A 86 -10.81 5.77 0.64
CA GLY A 86 -10.68 6.55 -0.59
C GLY A 86 -10.08 7.93 -0.31
N THR A 87 -9.43 8.51 -1.32
CA THR A 87 -9.03 9.93 -1.33
C THR A 87 -9.19 10.51 -2.72
N THR A 88 -9.48 11.81 -2.83
CA THR A 88 -9.37 12.56 -4.09
C THR A 88 -8.11 13.42 -4.16
N LYS A 89 -7.33 13.43 -3.08
CA LYS A 89 -6.06 14.15 -3.00
C LYS A 89 -4.94 13.21 -3.43
N GLN A 90 -3.99 13.77 -4.18
CA GLN A 90 -2.74 13.09 -4.48
C GLN A 90 -2.04 12.68 -3.18
N ILE A 91 -1.52 11.46 -3.13
CA ILE A 91 -0.71 10.97 -2.02
C ILE A 91 0.73 11.45 -2.26
N PRO A 92 1.30 12.32 -1.41
CA PRO A 92 2.66 12.80 -1.60
C PRO A 92 3.66 11.65 -1.48
N TRP A 93 4.72 11.67 -2.29
CA TRP A 93 5.78 10.66 -2.20
C TRP A 93 6.44 10.65 -0.81
N GLY A 94 6.51 11.79 -0.13
CA GLY A 94 7.00 11.91 1.24
C GLY A 94 6.24 11.05 2.26
N ASN A 95 4.98 10.74 1.99
CA ASN A 95 4.14 9.90 2.83
C ASN A 95 4.25 8.41 2.51
N ILE A 96 5.03 8.00 1.50
CA ILE A 96 5.34 6.58 1.28
C ILE A 96 6.51 6.17 2.16
N GLU A 97 6.34 5.13 2.97
CA GLU A 97 7.38 4.62 3.88
C GLU A 97 8.15 3.43 3.32
N GLY A 98 7.53 2.68 2.41
CA GLY A 98 8.08 1.49 1.79
C GLY A 98 7.02 0.77 0.97
N TRP A 99 7.35 -0.44 0.51
CA TRP A 99 6.40 -1.26 -0.24
C TRP A 99 6.71 -2.75 -0.13
N ASP A 100 5.66 -3.57 -0.19
CA ASP A 100 5.80 -5.00 -0.44
C ASP A 100 5.96 -5.24 -1.94
N THR A 101 6.97 -6.01 -2.31
CA THR A 101 7.20 -6.52 -3.65
C THR A 101 6.69 -7.94 -3.72
N VAL A 102 5.64 -8.17 -4.51
CA VAL A 102 5.00 -9.47 -4.72
C VAL A 102 5.47 -10.03 -6.06
N PHE A 103 6.25 -11.11 -6.02
CA PHE A 103 6.84 -11.73 -7.19
C PHE A 103 5.89 -12.73 -7.87
N GLY A 104 6.25 -13.16 -9.09
CA GLY A 104 5.47 -14.11 -9.88
C GLY A 104 5.28 -15.48 -9.22
N ASP A 105 6.25 -15.90 -8.40
CA ASP A 105 6.20 -17.13 -7.60
C ASP A 105 5.35 -17.00 -6.33
N GLY A 106 4.83 -15.80 -6.04
CA GLY A 106 4.05 -15.49 -4.85
C GLY A 106 4.87 -15.17 -3.61
N SER A 107 6.21 -15.12 -3.72
CA SER A 107 7.06 -14.60 -2.65
C SER A 107 6.83 -13.10 -2.47
N VAL A 108 6.97 -12.62 -1.23
CA VAL A 108 6.68 -11.23 -0.84
C VAL A 108 7.83 -10.69 -0.02
N TYR A 109 8.38 -9.55 -0.43
CA TYR A 109 9.50 -8.90 0.25
C TYR A 109 9.19 -7.44 0.50
N TYR A 110 9.35 -7.00 1.74
CA TYR A 110 9.21 -5.59 2.09
C TYR A 110 10.50 -4.82 1.79
N ILE A 111 10.36 -3.66 1.18
CA ILE A 111 11.46 -2.72 0.92
C ILE A 111 11.14 -1.41 1.63
N SER A 112 11.95 -1.05 2.64
CA SER A 112 11.89 0.27 3.25
C SER A 112 12.37 1.33 2.27
N LYS A 113 11.64 2.45 2.17
CA LYS A 113 12.06 3.59 1.33
C LYS A 113 13.38 4.19 1.79
N VAL A 114 13.64 4.23 3.10
CA VAL A 114 14.91 4.72 3.65
C VAL A 114 16.04 3.83 3.17
N ALA A 115 15.92 2.52 3.34
CA ALA A 115 16.92 1.57 2.86
C ALA A 115 17.15 1.68 1.34
N TRP A 116 16.08 1.82 0.55
CA TRP A 116 16.16 2.01 -0.90
C TRP A 116 16.89 3.31 -1.30
N LEU A 117 16.74 4.39 -0.52
CA LEU A 117 17.47 5.65 -0.77
C LEU A 117 18.93 5.59 -0.33
N SER A 118 19.24 4.82 0.72
CA SER A 118 20.57 4.74 1.33
C SER A 118 21.52 3.80 0.58
N ASP A 119 21.00 2.78 -0.10
CA ASP A 119 21.80 1.82 -0.85
C ASP A 119 22.18 2.35 -2.23
N MET A 120 23.48 2.51 -2.50
CA MET A 120 24.02 2.98 -3.79
C MET A 120 23.59 2.11 -4.97
N ALA A 121 23.33 0.82 -4.77
CA ALA A 121 22.90 -0.09 -5.84
C ALA A 121 21.46 0.18 -6.28
N THR A 122 20.61 0.71 -5.40
CA THR A 122 19.16 0.85 -5.61
C THR A 122 18.67 2.31 -5.60
N ARG A 123 19.47 3.25 -5.07
CA ARG A 123 19.17 4.68 -4.98
C ARG A 123 18.75 5.28 -6.33
N GLY A 124 17.54 5.82 -6.38
CA GLY A 124 16.99 6.50 -7.56
C GLY A 124 16.62 5.58 -8.74
N LYS A 125 16.80 4.26 -8.61
CA LYS A 125 16.39 3.29 -9.63
C LYS A 125 14.94 2.87 -9.39
N GLN A 126 14.15 2.86 -10.46
CA GLN A 126 12.84 2.20 -10.45
C GLN A 126 13.01 0.76 -9.96
N VAL A 127 12.09 0.29 -9.12
CA VAL A 127 12.15 -1.04 -8.53
C VAL A 127 12.16 -2.06 -9.68
N SER A 128 13.34 -2.57 -10.01
CA SER A 128 13.58 -3.40 -11.17
C SER A 128 13.40 -4.87 -10.79
N PRO A 129 12.88 -5.72 -11.70
CA PRO A 129 12.84 -7.17 -11.53
C PRO A 129 14.17 -7.85 -11.24
N SER A 130 15.28 -7.13 -11.43
CA SER A 130 16.64 -7.60 -11.22
C SER A 130 17.17 -7.43 -9.79
N LEU A 131 16.33 -7.06 -8.81
CA LEU A 131 16.73 -7.15 -7.41
C LEU A 131 17.14 -8.60 -7.10
N PRO A 132 18.31 -8.84 -6.50
CA PRO A 132 18.78 -10.18 -6.22
C PRO A 132 17.73 -10.91 -5.37
N LYS A 133 17.47 -12.18 -5.72
CA LYS A 133 16.59 -13.14 -5.00
C LYS A 133 17.07 -13.46 -3.56
N ARG A 134 17.86 -12.58 -2.94
CA ARG A 134 18.35 -12.74 -1.59
C ARG A 134 17.46 -11.94 -0.65
N PRO A 135 17.07 -12.50 0.51
CA PRO A 135 16.52 -11.68 1.57
C PRO A 135 17.58 -10.66 1.95
N MET A 136 17.40 -9.40 1.54
CA MET A 136 17.93 -8.31 2.35
C MET A 136 17.01 -8.26 3.56
N PHE A 137 17.58 -8.46 4.75
CA PHE A 137 16.92 -8.71 6.03
C PHE A 137 16.64 -10.19 6.33
N ASN A 138 17.64 -10.81 6.98
CA ASN A 138 17.37 -11.86 7.97
C ASN A 138 16.45 -11.25 9.05
N ASP A 139 15.35 -11.91 9.37
CA ASP A 139 14.42 -11.61 10.48
C ASP A 139 15.07 -11.72 11.88
N ALA A 140 16.40 -11.59 12.00
CA ALA A 140 17.15 -11.73 13.24
C ALA A 140 17.44 -10.39 13.95
N TYR A 141 17.09 -9.23 13.38
CA TYR A 141 17.47 -7.92 13.95
C TYR A 141 16.36 -6.85 13.97
N TYR A 142 15.09 -7.25 14.02
CA TYR A 142 14.04 -6.32 14.51
C TYR A 142 13.76 -6.58 15.99
N VAL A 143 14.76 -6.26 16.82
CA VAL A 143 14.48 -5.95 18.22
C VAL A 143 13.86 -4.56 18.19
N GLY A 144 12.60 -4.43 18.63
CA GLY A 144 11.98 -3.11 18.80
C GLY A 144 12.90 -2.18 19.59
N PRO A 145 12.73 -0.85 19.47
CA PRO A 145 13.57 0.08 20.23
C PRO A 145 13.53 -0.32 21.72
N PRO A 146 14.68 -0.48 22.40
CA PRO A 146 14.67 -0.73 23.83
C PRO A 146 13.97 0.43 24.51
N ALA A 147 13.01 0.09 25.37
CA ALA A 147 12.40 1.05 26.28
C ALA A 147 13.52 1.68 27.13
N ASN A 148 13.55 3.01 27.17
CA ASN A 148 14.42 3.86 27.98
C ASN A 148 15.92 3.84 27.67
N THR A 149 16.39 4.86 26.94
CA THR A 149 17.53 5.71 27.33
C THR A 149 17.53 6.97 26.48
N LEU A 150 16.91 8.05 26.96
CA LEU A 150 17.27 9.41 26.55
C LEU A 150 18.49 9.83 27.38
N PRO A 151 19.62 10.24 26.78
CA PRO A 151 20.61 11.01 27.51
C PRO A 151 20.12 12.47 27.56
N TYR A 152 19.93 12.99 28.77
CA TYR A 152 19.76 14.42 29.01
C TYR A 152 20.95 15.22 28.45
N PRO A 153 20.74 16.45 27.94
CA PRO A 153 21.84 17.30 27.52
C PRO A 153 22.65 17.80 28.73
N PRO A 154 23.97 17.98 28.60
CA PRO A 154 24.81 18.49 29.68
C PRO A 154 24.50 19.96 29.99
N GLN A 155 24.60 20.31 31.29
CA GLN A 155 24.57 21.67 31.82
C GLN A 155 25.88 22.40 31.55
#